data_AF-A0A517W742-F1
#
_entry.id   AF-A0A517W742-F1
#
_cell.length_a   1.000
_cell.length_b   1.000
_cell.length_c   1.000
_cell.angle_alpha   90.00
_cell.angle_beta   90.00
_cell.angle_gamma   90.00
#
_symmetry.space_group_name_H-M   'P 1'
#
loop_
_entity.id
_entity.type
_entity.pdbx_description
1 polymer ?
#
loop_
_entity_poly.entity_id
_entity_poly.type
_entity_poly.pdbx_seq_one_letter_code
_entity_poly.pdbx_strand_id
1 'polypeptide(L)'
;MNYELRNLYQDLINEQQGFQKADPADIQYLLDEINADPQLGQAERAFLRGYLNYHFREVMQPLDREAEFRTAVALAPDDHQSNLHLGYETFDVGKYATALTQFQKIDLTLHFLWSQIKIRELIVTCHLHLQQFETAESLLFPLLELSAEVDDADYALPTELIRAQAQWRAELHAAIGETAWQRLVELLSLVIKRHDLNRLFQDELIQIMQDDFSSLPELSD
;
A
#
# COMPACT_ATOMS: atom_id res chain seq x y z
N MET A 1 21.24 -8.42 -11.57
CA MET A 1 20.49 -7.15 -11.54
C MET A 1 21.47 -6.04 -11.21
N ASN A 2 21.48 -4.93 -11.94
CA ASN A 2 22.33 -3.75 -11.63
C ASN A 2 21.56 -2.78 -10.71
N TYR A 3 21.55 -3.09 -9.41
CA TYR A 3 20.78 -2.31 -8.43
C TYR A 3 21.33 -0.89 -8.21
N GLU A 4 22.64 -0.67 -8.34
CA GLU A 4 23.24 0.67 -8.20
C GLU A 4 22.72 1.62 -9.27
N LEU A 5 22.74 1.17 -10.53
CA LEU A 5 22.25 1.97 -11.66
C LEU A 5 20.73 2.17 -11.61
N ARG A 6 19.98 1.14 -11.20
CA ARG A 6 18.54 1.27 -10.97
C ARG A 6 18.25 2.33 -9.92
N ASN A 7 18.93 2.28 -8.77
CA ASN A 7 18.73 3.24 -7.69
C ASN A 7 19.06 4.67 -8.15
N LEU A 8 20.13 4.85 -8.93
CA LEU A 8 20.45 6.15 -9.53
C LEU A 8 19.29 6.71 -10.36
N TYR A 9 18.70 5.91 -11.25
CA TYR A 9 17.54 6.37 -12.02
C TYR A 9 16.30 6.60 -11.14
N GLN A 10 16.09 5.80 -10.09
CA GLN A 10 15.00 6.06 -9.14
C GLN A 10 15.19 7.39 -8.42
N ASP A 11 16.42 7.72 -8.01
CA ASP A 11 16.73 9.00 -7.36
C ASP A 11 16.44 10.16 -8.32
N LEU A 12 16.87 10.07 -9.59
CA LEU A 12 16.55 11.07 -10.62
C LEU A 12 15.03 11.22 -10.83
N ILE A 13 14.28 10.12 -10.82
CA ILE A 13 12.81 10.14 -10.93
C ILE A 13 12.18 10.80 -9.69
N ASN A 14 12.72 10.54 -8.51
CA ASN A 14 12.23 11.11 -7.25
C ASN A 14 12.55 12.61 -7.14
N GLU A 15 13.70 13.05 -7.62
CA GLU A 15 14.03 14.47 -7.74
C GLU A 15 12.98 15.21 -8.57
N GLN A 16 12.52 14.61 -9.66
CA GLN A 16 11.47 15.21 -10.50
C GLN A 16 10.12 15.34 -9.79
N GLN A 17 9.77 14.43 -8.89
CA GLN A 17 8.54 14.53 -8.08
C GLN A 17 8.60 15.66 -7.05
N GLY A 18 9.81 16.04 -6.61
CA GLY A 18 10.01 17.13 -5.66
C GLY A 18 9.62 18.50 -6.22
N PHE A 19 9.49 18.65 -7.55
CA PHE A 19 9.01 19.87 -8.17
C PHE A 19 7.49 19.97 -8.13
N GLN A 20 6.98 21.18 -7.89
CA GLN A 20 5.53 21.47 -7.89
C GLN A 20 4.85 21.06 -9.21
N LYS A 21 5.60 21.07 -10.31
CA LYS A 21 5.22 20.52 -11.61
C LYS A 21 6.48 20.10 -12.36
N ALA A 22 6.64 18.81 -12.61
CA ALA A 22 7.74 18.30 -13.43
C ALA A 22 7.58 18.77 -14.89
N ASP A 23 8.69 19.09 -15.56
CA ASP A 23 8.70 19.43 -16.98
C ASP A 23 8.51 18.15 -17.81
N PRO A 24 7.49 18.05 -18.68
CA PRO A 24 7.31 16.91 -19.57
C PRO A 24 8.54 16.58 -20.42
N ALA A 25 9.36 17.58 -20.78
CA ALA A 25 10.60 17.36 -21.54
C ALA A 25 11.65 16.61 -20.72
N ASP A 26 11.78 16.91 -19.42
CA ASP A 26 12.72 16.23 -18.53
C ASP A 26 12.29 14.78 -18.28
N ILE A 27 11.00 14.54 -18.12
CA ILE A 27 10.44 13.18 -17.98
C ILE A 27 10.68 12.37 -19.26
N GLN A 28 10.46 12.97 -20.44
CA GLN A 28 10.74 12.31 -21.71
C GLN A 28 12.24 12.03 -21.90
N TYR A 29 13.10 12.97 -21.51
CA TYR A 29 14.55 12.78 -21.53
C TYR A 29 14.97 11.59 -20.65
N LEU A 30 14.45 11.50 -19.42
CA LEU A 30 14.71 10.37 -18.54
C LEU A 30 14.25 9.04 -19.15
N LEU A 31 13.08 9.01 -19.80
CA LEU A 31 12.61 7.82 -20.51
C LEU A 31 13.59 7.40 -21.62
N ASP A 32 14.05 8.36 -22.42
CA ASP A 32 14.98 8.11 -23.53
C ASP A 32 16.33 7.58 -23.00
N GLU A 33 16.84 8.15 -21.91
CA GLU A 33 18.06 7.67 -21.24
C GLU A 33 17.89 6.24 -20.71
N ILE A 34 16.79 5.94 -20.01
CA ILE A 34 16.48 4.58 -19.52
C ILE A 34 16.42 3.57 -20.69
N ASN A 35 15.86 3.97 -21.84
CA ASN A 35 15.78 3.12 -23.01
C ASN A 35 17.14 2.89 -23.68
N ALA A 36 17.96 3.93 -23.75
CA ALA A 36 19.25 3.91 -24.45
C ALA A 36 20.39 3.33 -23.62
N ASP A 37 20.30 3.30 -22.28
CA ASP A 37 21.39 2.85 -21.41
C ASP A 37 21.70 1.35 -21.64
N PRO A 38 22.89 1.00 -22.18
CA PRO A 38 23.25 -0.38 -22.46
C PRO A 38 23.56 -1.20 -21.20
N GLN A 39 23.75 -0.55 -20.05
CA GLN A 39 24.06 -1.21 -18.77
C GLN A 39 22.80 -1.65 -18.01
N LEU A 40 21.62 -1.13 -18.40
CA LEU A 40 20.34 -1.60 -17.86
C LEU A 40 19.92 -2.93 -18.51
N GLY A 41 19.76 -3.95 -17.68
CA GLY A 41 19.10 -5.19 -18.07
C GLY A 41 17.63 -4.97 -18.41
N GLN A 42 16.99 -5.98 -19.00
CA GLN A 42 15.59 -5.88 -19.41
C GLN A 42 14.64 -5.74 -18.21
N ALA A 43 14.94 -6.42 -17.10
CA ALA A 43 14.13 -6.36 -15.88
C ALA A 43 14.15 -4.95 -15.27
N GLU A 44 15.35 -4.37 -15.13
CA GLU A 44 15.55 -3.03 -14.57
C GLU A 44 14.92 -1.96 -15.45
N ARG A 45 15.10 -2.07 -16.78
CA ARG A 45 14.48 -1.13 -17.73
C ARG A 45 12.97 -1.19 -17.67
N ALA A 46 12.38 -2.38 -17.62
CA ALA A 46 10.92 -2.53 -17.49
C ALA A 46 10.43 -1.94 -16.15
N PHE A 47 11.12 -2.21 -15.05
CA PHE A 47 10.79 -1.62 -13.76
C PHE A 47 10.86 -0.08 -13.81
N LEU A 48 11.94 0.50 -14.32
CA LEU A 48 12.14 1.95 -14.36
C LEU A 48 11.11 2.65 -15.25
N ARG A 49 10.72 2.04 -16.38
CA ARG A 49 9.64 2.56 -17.23
C ARG A 49 8.29 2.54 -16.51
N GLY A 50 8.00 1.46 -15.79
CA GLY A 50 6.81 1.37 -14.93
C GLY A 50 6.83 2.39 -13.80
N TYR A 51 7.98 2.54 -13.12
CA TYR A 51 8.18 3.47 -12.00
C TYR A 51 8.05 4.94 -12.46
N LEU A 52 8.64 5.30 -13.60
CA LEU A 52 8.49 6.62 -14.20
C LEU A 52 7.01 6.91 -14.56
N ASN A 53 6.30 5.95 -15.15
CA ASN A 53 4.87 6.09 -15.44
C ASN A 53 4.02 6.22 -14.17
N TYR A 54 4.35 5.47 -13.11
CA TYR A 54 3.66 5.54 -11.83
C TYR A 54 3.62 6.97 -11.26
N HIS A 55 4.74 7.70 -11.39
CA HIS A 55 4.86 9.07 -10.89
C HIS A 55 4.40 10.14 -11.90
N PHE A 56 4.55 9.90 -13.20
CA PHE A 56 4.29 10.91 -14.25
C PHE A 56 3.28 10.43 -15.30
N ARG A 57 2.18 9.83 -14.84
CA ARG A 57 1.18 9.18 -15.71
C ARG A 57 0.67 10.05 -16.85
N GLU A 58 0.47 11.35 -16.62
CA GLU A 58 -0.03 12.28 -17.64
C GLU A 58 0.94 12.45 -18.81
N VAL A 59 2.24 12.45 -18.54
CA VAL A 59 3.30 12.56 -19.55
C VAL A 59 3.51 11.22 -20.26
N MET A 60 3.38 10.13 -19.53
CA MET A 60 3.82 8.80 -19.97
C MET A 60 2.77 7.98 -20.74
N GLN A 61 1.67 8.61 -21.18
CA GLN A 61 0.65 7.97 -22.03
C GLN A 61 1.22 7.81 -23.45
N PRO A 62 1.84 6.65 -23.76
CA PRO A 62 1.06 5.43 -23.98
C PRO A 62 1.57 4.19 -23.22
N LEU A 63 2.50 4.33 -22.28
CA LEU A 63 3.04 3.17 -21.55
C LEU A 63 1.96 2.55 -20.67
N ASP A 64 1.83 1.23 -20.77
CA ASP A 64 1.03 0.42 -19.86
C ASP A 64 1.87 0.06 -18.63
N ARG A 65 1.65 0.81 -17.55
CA ARG A 65 2.34 0.67 -16.26
C ARG A 65 2.25 -0.74 -15.69
N GLU A 66 1.08 -1.38 -15.76
CA GLU A 66 0.91 -2.75 -15.29
C GLU A 66 1.73 -3.72 -16.14
N ALA A 67 1.73 -3.55 -17.47
CA ALA A 67 2.51 -4.40 -18.38
C ALA A 67 4.02 -4.29 -18.13
N GLU A 68 4.52 -3.08 -17.84
CA GLU A 68 5.93 -2.86 -17.50
C GLU A 68 6.31 -3.57 -16.20
N PHE A 69 5.53 -3.42 -15.13
CA PHE A 69 5.80 -4.12 -13.86
C PHE A 69 5.64 -5.64 -13.99
N ARG A 70 4.66 -6.13 -14.76
CA ARG A 70 4.53 -7.56 -15.06
C ARG A 70 5.74 -8.10 -15.82
N THR A 71 6.29 -7.33 -16.74
CA THR A 71 7.51 -7.69 -17.47
C THR A 71 8.70 -7.76 -16.51
N ALA A 72 8.86 -6.77 -15.63
CA ALA A 72 9.90 -6.78 -14.62
C ALA A 72 9.82 -8.01 -13.70
N VAL A 73 8.63 -8.32 -13.17
CA VAL A 73 8.40 -9.52 -12.33
C VAL A 73 8.60 -10.81 -13.11
N ALA A 74 8.22 -10.88 -14.39
CA ALA A 74 8.45 -12.09 -15.19
C ALA A 74 9.94 -12.37 -15.42
N LEU A 75 10.75 -11.31 -15.57
CA LEU A 75 12.19 -11.41 -15.78
C LEU A 75 12.98 -11.58 -14.47
N ALA A 76 12.46 -11.05 -13.36
CA ALA A 76 13.03 -11.17 -12.02
C ALA A 76 11.92 -11.43 -10.96
N PRO A 77 11.47 -12.69 -10.81
CA PRO A 77 10.31 -13.03 -9.97
C PRO A 77 10.46 -12.68 -8.49
N ASP A 78 11.69 -12.65 -7.99
CA ASP A 78 12.02 -12.40 -6.58
C ASP A 78 12.40 -10.93 -6.32
N ASP A 79 12.28 -10.04 -7.32
CA ASP A 79 12.58 -8.62 -7.12
C ASP A 79 11.51 -7.95 -6.25
N HIS A 80 11.85 -7.69 -4.99
CA HIS A 80 10.91 -7.13 -4.02
C HIS A 80 10.27 -5.81 -4.48
N GLN A 81 11.05 -4.91 -5.10
CA GLN A 81 10.55 -3.63 -5.59
C GLN A 81 9.55 -3.79 -6.75
N SER A 82 9.81 -4.69 -7.70
CA SER A 82 8.88 -4.96 -8.81
C SER A 82 7.59 -5.62 -8.30
N ASN A 83 7.72 -6.56 -7.34
CA ASN A 83 6.54 -7.16 -6.70
C ASN A 83 5.73 -6.11 -5.93
N LEU A 84 6.38 -5.20 -5.18
CA LEU A 84 5.71 -4.11 -4.46
C LEU A 84 4.89 -3.22 -5.41
N HIS A 85 5.51 -2.73 -6.48
CA HIS A 85 4.85 -1.79 -7.39
C HIS A 85 3.78 -2.46 -8.26
N LEU A 86 3.98 -3.72 -8.66
CA LEU A 86 2.90 -4.50 -9.30
C LEU A 86 1.74 -4.73 -8.32
N GLY A 87 2.06 -4.97 -7.04
CA GLY A 87 1.08 -5.09 -5.96
C GLY A 87 0.23 -3.82 -5.83
N TYR A 88 0.86 -2.66 -5.71
CA TYR A 88 0.15 -1.36 -5.68
C TYR A 88 -0.69 -1.14 -6.95
N GLU A 89 -0.11 -1.39 -8.13
CA GLU A 89 -0.83 -1.20 -9.39
C GLU A 89 -2.11 -2.01 -9.46
N THR A 90 -2.01 -3.28 -9.11
CA THR A 90 -3.13 -4.21 -9.18
C THR A 90 -4.13 -3.98 -8.05
N PHE A 91 -3.68 -3.50 -6.90
CA PHE A 91 -4.54 -3.09 -5.80
C PHE A 91 -5.42 -1.89 -6.20
N ASP A 92 -4.83 -0.83 -6.76
CA ASP A 92 -5.52 0.41 -7.12
C ASP A 92 -6.65 0.20 -8.15
N VAL A 93 -6.51 -0.81 -9.02
CA VAL A 93 -7.53 -1.16 -10.03
C VAL A 93 -8.47 -2.30 -9.58
N GLY A 94 -8.41 -2.70 -8.30
CA GLY A 94 -9.30 -3.70 -7.70
C GLY A 94 -8.97 -5.16 -8.05
N LYS A 95 -7.79 -5.44 -8.61
CA LYS A 95 -7.30 -6.81 -8.87
C LYS A 95 -6.66 -7.42 -7.61
N TYR A 96 -7.44 -7.50 -6.52
CA TYR A 96 -6.95 -7.86 -5.18
C TYR A 96 -6.25 -9.21 -5.08
N ALA A 97 -6.69 -10.23 -5.84
CA ALA A 97 -6.01 -11.54 -5.84
C ALA A 97 -4.58 -11.47 -6.39
N THR A 98 -4.38 -10.67 -7.45
CA THR A 98 -3.05 -10.45 -8.03
C THR A 98 -2.19 -9.61 -7.09
N ALA A 99 -2.76 -8.58 -6.48
CA ALA A 99 -2.07 -7.72 -5.52
C ALA A 99 -1.57 -8.51 -4.32
N LEU A 100 -2.45 -9.30 -3.70
CA LEU A 100 -2.13 -10.20 -2.59
C LEU A 100 -0.97 -11.13 -2.93
N THR A 101 -1.00 -11.75 -4.12
CA THR A 101 0.07 -12.64 -4.59
C THR A 101 1.42 -11.93 -4.65
N GLN A 102 1.46 -10.64 -5.03
CA GLN A 102 2.72 -9.90 -5.06
C GLN A 102 3.17 -9.44 -3.67
N PHE A 103 2.25 -8.92 -2.85
CA PHE A 103 2.59 -8.47 -1.50
C PHE A 103 3.13 -9.62 -0.63
N GLN A 104 2.62 -10.85 -0.79
CA GLN A 104 3.10 -12.04 -0.08
C GLN A 104 4.53 -12.47 -0.45
N LYS A 105 5.07 -11.98 -1.58
CA LYS A 105 6.46 -12.26 -1.98
C LYS A 105 7.46 -11.26 -1.40
N ILE A 106 7.00 -10.20 -0.75
CA ILE A 106 7.86 -9.15 -0.25
C ILE A 106 8.53 -9.61 1.04
N ASP A 107 9.86 -9.57 1.05
CA ASP A 107 10.64 -9.72 2.28
C ASP A 107 10.55 -8.42 3.09
N LEU A 108 9.67 -8.42 4.09
CA LEU A 108 9.44 -7.28 4.98
C LEU A 108 10.70 -6.87 5.76
N THR A 109 11.70 -7.74 5.91
CA THR A 109 12.94 -7.40 6.65
C THR A 109 13.81 -6.36 5.92
N LEU A 110 13.54 -6.16 4.62
CA LEU A 110 14.20 -5.14 3.80
C LEU A 110 13.54 -3.76 3.90
N HIS A 111 12.44 -3.63 4.65
CA HIS A 111 11.61 -2.43 4.72
C HIS A 111 11.69 -1.74 6.08
N PHE A 112 11.58 -0.41 6.09
CA PHE A 112 11.33 0.36 7.31
C PHE A 112 9.98 -0.04 7.94
N LEU A 113 9.86 0.16 9.26
CA LEU A 113 8.71 -0.32 10.02
C LEU A 113 7.37 0.21 9.48
N TRP A 114 7.28 1.50 9.17
CA TRP A 114 6.08 2.08 8.57
C TRP A 114 5.67 1.39 7.25
N SER A 115 6.65 1.01 6.43
CA SER A 115 6.39 0.35 5.14
C SER A 115 5.96 -1.10 5.36
N GLN A 116 6.51 -1.77 6.38
CA GLN A 116 6.03 -3.10 6.77
C GLN A 116 4.57 -3.07 7.22
N ILE A 117 4.20 -2.10 8.06
CA ILE A 117 2.81 -1.90 8.51
C ILE A 117 1.91 -1.66 7.29
N LYS A 118 2.32 -0.78 6.37
CA LYS A 118 1.53 -0.49 5.16
C LYS A 118 1.33 -1.71 4.27
N ILE A 119 2.36 -2.53 4.08
CA ILE A 119 2.23 -3.75 3.26
C ILE A 119 1.29 -4.76 3.94
N ARG A 120 1.40 -4.93 5.27
CA ARG A 120 0.50 -5.80 6.05
C ARG A 120 -0.95 -5.32 5.99
N GLU A 121 -1.17 -4.01 6.08
CA GLU A 121 -2.48 -3.38 5.89
C GLU A 121 -3.08 -3.77 4.54
N LEU A 122 -2.33 -3.59 3.45
CA LEU A 122 -2.82 -3.89 2.10
C LEU A 122 -3.10 -5.39 1.91
N ILE A 123 -2.33 -6.28 2.54
CA ILE A 123 -2.60 -7.72 2.57
C ILE A 123 -3.95 -8.00 3.25
N VAL A 124 -4.19 -7.42 4.44
CA VAL A 124 -5.48 -7.57 5.15
C VAL A 124 -6.62 -7.03 4.29
N THR A 125 -6.45 -5.84 3.69
CA THR A 125 -7.45 -5.25 2.80
C THR A 125 -7.76 -6.13 1.59
N CYS A 126 -6.75 -6.79 1.00
CA CYS A 126 -6.98 -7.77 -0.06
C CYS A 126 -7.84 -8.93 0.43
N HIS A 127 -7.55 -9.49 1.62
CA HIS A 127 -8.36 -10.56 2.20
C HIS A 127 -9.81 -10.12 2.44
N LEU A 128 -10.03 -8.89 2.91
CA LEU A 128 -11.38 -8.32 3.07
C LEU A 128 -12.14 -8.26 1.74
N HIS A 129 -11.55 -7.70 0.68
CA HIS A 129 -12.20 -7.63 -0.63
C HIS A 129 -12.40 -9.00 -1.30
N LEU A 130 -11.56 -9.98 -0.96
CA LEU A 130 -11.72 -11.38 -1.37
C LEU A 130 -12.68 -12.16 -0.47
N GLN A 131 -13.29 -11.51 0.54
CA GLN A 131 -14.22 -12.09 1.51
C GLN A 131 -13.62 -13.27 2.31
N GLN A 132 -12.32 -13.24 2.53
CA GLN A 132 -11.57 -14.20 3.32
C GLN A 132 -11.48 -13.71 4.77
N PHE A 133 -12.63 -13.53 5.42
CA PHE A 133 -12.77 -12.77 6.67
C PHE A 133 -12.02 -13.38 7.86
N GLU A 134 -12.03 -14.71 8.02
CA GLU A 134 -11.28 -15.39 9.09
C GLU A 134 -9.75 -15.17 8.93
N THR A 135 -9.25 -15.21 7.69
CA THR A 135 -7.84 -14.91 7.43
C THR A 135 -7.54 -13.44 7.67
N ALA A 136 -8.42 -12.53 7.23
CA ALA A 136 -8.28 -11.10 7.48
C ALA A 136 -8.19 -10.81 8.99
N GLU A 137 -9.06 -11.41 9.81
CA GLU A 137 -9.06 -11.26 11.28
C GLU A 137 -7.74 -11.73 11.91
N SER A 138 -7.29 -12.94 11.56
CA SER A 138 -6.04 -13.50 12.10
C SER A 138 -4.81 -12.63 11.85
N LEU A 139 -4.81 -11.88 10.74
CA LEU A 139 -3.74 -10.96 10.36
C LEU A 139 -3.94 -9.56 10.91
N LEU A 140 -5.19 -9.15 11.12
CA LEU A 140 -5.54 -7.82 11.58
C LEU A 140 -5.18 -7.59 13.05
N PHE A 141 -5.36 -8.58 13.93
CA PHE A 141 -5.01 -8.42 15.35
C PHE A 141 -3.53 -8.10 15.59
N PRO A 142 -2.56 -8.90 15.13
CA PRO A 142 -1.14 -8.56 15.33
C PRO A 142 -0.74 -7.27 14.61
N LEU A 143 -1.44 -6.90 13.52
CA LEU A 143 -1.23 -5.61 12.86
C LEU A 143 -1.67 -4.44 13.75
N LEU A 144 -2.90 -4.48 14.29
CA LEU A 144 -3.42 -3.41 15.15
C LEU A 144 -2.65 -3.31 16.47
N GLU A 145 -2.22 -4.44 17.04
CA GLU A 145 -1.34 -4.46 18.23
C GLU A 145 -0.02 -3.74 17.95
N LEU A 146 0.66 -4.08 16.85
CA LEU A 146 1.88 -3.38 16.44
C LEU A 146 1.60 -1.89 16.17
N SER A 147 0.52 -1.57 15.46
CA SER A 147 0.13 -0.20 15.18
C SER A 147 -0.11 0.62 16.44
N ALA A 148 -0.69 0.04 17.49
CA ALA A 148 -0.92 0.75 18.75
C ALA A 148 0.38 1.06 19.52
N GLU A 149 1.47 0.31 19.26
CA GLU A 149 2.75 0.44 19.95
C GLU A 149 3.71 1.43 19.27
N VAL A 150 3.61 1.62 17.96
CA VAL A 150 4.55 2.48 17.21
C VAL A 150 4.28 3.98 17.42
N ASP A 151 5.31 4.78 17.17
CA ASP A 151 5.22 6.25 17.11
C ASP A 151 4.65 6.72 15.76
N ASP A 152 4.14 7.95 15.70
CA ASP A 152 3.55 8.52 14.48
C ASP A 152 4.50 8.54 13.28
N ALA A 153 5.81 8.66 13.52
CA ALA A 153 6.83 8.62 12.47
C ALA A 153 6.92 7.25 11.77
N ASP A 154 6.54 6.19 12.48
CA ASP A 154 6.53 4.82 11.98
C ASP A 154 5.12 4.34 11.58
N TYR A 155 4.14 5.25 11.56
CA TYR A 155 2.75 4.92 11.29
C TYR A 155 2.27 5.55 9.98
N ALA A 156 1.97 4.70 8.99
CA ALA A 156 1.30 5.12 7.77
C ALA A 156 -0.22 5.15 7.98
N LEU A 157 -0.89 6.20 7.50
CA LEU A 157 -2.35 6.32 7.60
C LEU A 157 -3.05 5.10 6.95
N PRO A 158 -3.94 4.40 7.68
CA PRO A 158 -4.51 3.13 7.25
C PRO A 158 -5.77 3.32 6.40
N THR A 159 -5.71 4.23 5.43
CA THR A 159 -6.88 4.68 4.64
C THR A 159 -7.63 3.51 4.00
N GLU A 160 -6.91 2.57 3.40
CA GLU A 160 -7.52 1.47 2.65
C GLU A 160 -8.11 0.43 3.59
N LEU A 161 -7.43 0.14 4.70
CA LEU A 161 -7.93 -0.79 5.71
C LEU A 161 -9.16 -0.26 6.44
N ILE A 162 -9.20 1.02 6.83
CA ILE A 162 -10.38 1.58 7.51
C ILE A 162 -11.59 1.56 6.57
N ARG A 163 -11.42 1.98 5.32
CA ARG A 163 -12.50 1.97 4.32
C ARG A 163 -13.00 0.55 4.04
N ALA A 164 -12.10 -0.41 3.89
CA ALA A 164 -12.48 -1.80 3.67
C ALA A 164 -13.21 -2.42 4.88
N GLN A 165 -12.76 -2.14 6.10
CA GLN A 165 -13.46 -2.58 7.32
C GLN A 165 -14.87 -1.98 7.42
N ALA A 166 -15.02 -0.68 7.12
CA ALA A 166 -16.34 -0.05 7.10
C ALA A 166 -17.24 -0.69 6.02
N GLN A 167 -16.73 -0.85 4.81
CA GLN A 167 -17.45 -1.46 3.68
C GLN A 167 -17.94 -2.87 4.02
N TRP A 168 -17.08 -3.71 4.59
CA TRP A 168 -17.36 -5.12 4.87
C TRP A 168 -17.77 -5.40 6.32
N ARG A 169 -18.17 -4.37 7.08
CA ARG A 169 -18.45 -4.45 8.52
C ARG A 169 -19.39 -5.60 8.86
N ALA A 170 -20.53 -5.67 8.16
CA ALA A 170 -21.58 -6.65 8.48
C ALA A 170 -21.12 -8.09 8.20
N GLU A 171 -20.47 -8.32 7.06
CA GLU A 171 -19.97 -9.64 6.66
C GLU A 171 -18.79 -10.08 7.52
N LEU A 172 -17.86 -9.17 7.83
CA LEU A 172 -16.74 -9.42 8.73
C LEU A 172 -17.25 -9.77 10.13
N HIS A 173 -18.14 -8.96 10.71
CA HIS A 173 -18.75 -9.21 12.02
C HIS A 173 -19.46 -10.56 12.08
N ALA A 174 -20.27 -10.87 11.08
CA ALA A 174 -20.98 -12.14 10.99
C ALA A 174 -20.02 -13.34 10.89
N ALA A 175 -18.89 -13.19 10.19
CA ALA A 175 -17.92 -14.26 9.99
C ALA A 175 -17.08 -14.54 11.25
N ILE A 176 -16.60 -13.51 11.94
CA ILE A 176 -15.68 -13.66 13.09
C ILE A 176 -16.40 -13.81 14.43
N GLY A 177 -17.68 -13.43 14.46
CA GLY A 177 -18.52 -13.47 15.64
C GLY A 177 -18.27 -12.34 16.64
N GLU A 178 -19.19 -12.21 17.59
CA GLU A 178 -19.26 -11.08 18.51
C GLU A 178 -17.99 -10.88 19.35
N THR A 179 -17.43 -11.96 19.89
CA THR A 179 -16.25 -11.88 20.77
C THR A 179 -15.01 -11.35 20.03
N ALA A 180 -14.75 -11.85 18.82
CA ALA A 180 -13.63 -11.37 18.02
C ALA A 180 -13.89 -9.93 17.52
N TRP A 181 -15.14 -9.59 17.21
CA TRP A 181 -15.52 -8.24 16.83
C TRP A 181 -15.29 -7.22 17.93
N GLN A 182 -15.67 -7.52 19.18
CA GLN A 182 -15.38 -6.65 20.32
C GLN A 182 -13.88 -6.42 20.49
N ARG A 183 -13.07 -7.49 20.36
CA ARG A 183 -11.61 -7.38 20.41
C ARG A 183 -11.05 -6.51 19.28
N LEU A 184 -11.59 -6.63 18.07
CA LEU A 184 -11.23 -5.79 16.93
C LEU A 184 -11.50 -4.31 17.25
N VAL A 185 -12.70 -3.99 17.75
CA VAL A 185 -13.11 -2.62 18.09
C VAL A 185 -12.23 -2.04 19.19
N GLU A 186 -11.89 -2.83 20.22
CA GLU A 186 -10.96 -2.41 21.28
C GLU A 186 -9.58 -2.04 20.71
N LEU A 187 -8.99 -2.92 19.91
CA LEU A 187 -7.68 -2.69 19.30
C LEU A 187 -7.69 -1.48 18.36
N LEU A 188 -8.72 -1.39 17.51
CA LEU A 188 -8.88 -0.26 16.59
C LEU A 188 -9.03 1.06 17.37
N SER A 189 -9.76 1.06 18.49
CA SER A 189 -9.90 2.25 19.36
C SER A 189 -8.57 2.71 19.94
N LEU A 190 -7.68 1.78 20.30
CA LEU A 190 -6.33 2.12 20.76
C LEU A 190 -5.52 2.81 19.65
N VAL A 191 -5.55 2.25 18.43
CA VAL A 191 -4.86 2.82 17.25
C VAL A 191 -5.43 4.19 16.89
N ILE A 192 -6.76 4.35 16.87
CA ILE A 192 -7.43 5.63 16.60
C ILE A 192 -6.97 6.70 17.58
N LYS A 193 -6.94 6.37 18.88
CA LYS A 193 -6.51 7.30 19.93
C LYS A 193 -5.02 7.61 19.82
N ARG A 194 -4.20 6.61 19.51
CA ARG A 194 -2.74 6.76 19.41
C ARG A 194 -2.34 7.73 18.31
N HIS A 195 -3.01 7.67 17.16
CA HIS A 195 -2.65 8.42 15.94
C HIS A 195 -3.67 9.49 15.53
N ASP A 196 -4.60 9.84 16.42
CA ASP A 196 -5.65 10.84 16.19
C ASP A 196 -6.44 10.67 14.87
N LEU A 197 -6.92 9.45 14.62
CA LEU A 197 -7.55 9.09 13.33
C LEU A 197 -8.99 9.60 13.18
N ASN A 198 -9.61 10.05 14.28
CA ASN A 198 -11.02 10.47 14.30
C ASN A 198 -11.32 11.57 13.28
N ARG A 199 -10.42 12.54 13.14
CA ARG A 199 -10.63 13.68 12.23
C ARG A 199 -10.65 13.26 10.75
N LEU A 200 -9.93 12.21 10.39
CA LEU A 200 -9.73 11.82 8.99
C LEU A 200 -10.75 10.79 8.52
N PHE A 201 -11.26 9.95 9.43
CA PHE A 201 -12.08 8.79 9.09
C PHE A 201 -13.39 8.73 9.89
N GLN A 202 -13.93 9.90 10.26
CA GLN A 202 -15.09 9.98 11.15
C GLN A 202 -16.26 9.09 10.68
N ASP A 203 -16.62 9.18 9.39
CA ASP A 203 -17.76 8.44 8.83
C ASP A 203 -17.52 6.93 8.83
N GLU A 204 -16.32 6.50 8.41
CA GLU A 204 -15.95 5.09 8.39
C GLU A 204 -15.90 4.51 9.81
N LEU A 205 -15.33 5.25 10.77
CA LEU A 205 -15.25 4.83 12.17
C LEU A 205 -16.64 4.75 12.81
N ILE A 206 -17.53 5.70 12.49
CA ILE A 206 -18.94 5.64 12.91
C ILE A 206 -19.60 4.35 12.41
N GLN A 207 -19.36 4.00 11.15
CA GLN A 207 -19.91 2.80 10.52
C GLN A 207 -19.34 1.52 11.15
N ILE A 208 -18.05 1.48 11.47
CA ILE A 208 -17.44 0.32 12.12
C ILE A 208 -17.97 0.17 13.54
N MET A 209 -17.98 1.26 14.31
CA MET A 209 -18.19 1.23 15.76
C MET A 209 -19.66 1.38 16.20
N GLN A 210 -20.64 1.20 15.30
CA GLN A 210 -22.08 1.55 15.43
C GLN A 210 -22.78 1.44 16.81
N ASP A 211 -22.28 0.66 17.77
CA ASP A 211 -22.85 0.45 19.11
C ASP A 211 -21.97 0.91 20.30
N ASP A 212 -20.75 1.41 20.07
CA ASP A 212 -19.72 1.66 21.12
C ASP A 212 -19.30 3.15 21.24
N PHE A 213 -20.15 4.09 20.81
CA PHE A 213 -19.86 5.53 20.85
C PHE A 213 -19.56 6.10 22.24
N SER A 214 -19.91 5.39 23.32
CA SER A 214 -19.58 5.80 24.68
C SER A 214 -18.09 5.69 25.04
N SER A 215 -17.26 5.03 24.20
CA SER A 215 -15.81 4.88 24.42
C SER A 215 -14.95 5.71 23.48
N LEU A 216 -15.53 6.45 22.53
CA LEU A 216 -14.77 7.44 21.77
C LEU A 216 -14.40 8.61 22.70
N PRO A 217 -13.13 9.03 22.76
CA PRO A 217 -12.73 10.22 23.53
C PRO A 217 -13.58 11.40 23.09
N GLU A 218 -14.13 12.17 24.05
CA GLU A 218 -14.89 13.38 23.75
C GLU A 218 -14.12 14.25 22.76
N LEU A 219 -14.77 14.58 21.65
CA LEU A 219 -14.31 15.56 20.68
C LEU A 219 -14.22 16.90 21.42
N SER A 220 -13.02 17.33 21.79
CA SER A 220 -12.80 18.71 22.22
C SER A 220 -12.82 19.62 20.99
N ASP A 221 -13.79 20.54 20.97
CA ASP A 221 -13.94 21.64 20.00
C ASP A 221 -12.65 22.46 19.77
#